data_AF-A0A0S3RDW5-F1
#
_entry.id   AF-A0A0S3RDW5-F1
#
_cell.length_a   1.000
_cell.length_b   1.000
_cell.length_c   1.000
_cell.angle_alpha   90.00
_cell.angle_beta   90.00
_cell.angle_gamma   90.00
#
_symmetry.space_group_name_H-M   'P 1'
#
loop_
_entity.id
_entity.type
_entity.pdbx_description
1 polymer ?
#
loop_
_entity_poly.entity_id
_entity_poly.type
_entity_poly.pdbx_seq_one_letter_code
_entity_poly.pdbx_strand_id
1 'polypeptide(L)'
;MAEKHLLILLLLYVTLQFSSSSPSDHFYNVGELVQLFVNKVGPFNNPIEFLGEVLNGDRLRNALYEFKFREDKIDETLCPKKLTVDEIGFFKRAIDRESYFQFYLDDLPFWGFIGKL
;
A
#
# COMPACT_ATOMS: atom_id res chain seq x y z
N MET A 1 19.46 -39.85 -29.83
CA MET A 1 19.12 -39.48 -28.44
C MET A 1 19.94 -38.27 -27.97
N ALA A 2 21.25 -38.23 -28.23
CA ALA A 2 22.14 -37.12 -27.86
C ALA A 2 21.76 -35.73 -28.43
N GLU A 3 21.31 -35.63 -29.69
CA GLU A 3 20.99 -34.34 -30.31
C GLU A 3 19.80 -33.61 -29.68
N LYS A 4 18.78 -34.35 -29.23
CA LYS A 4 17.62 -33.77 -28.55
C LYS A 4 18.00 -33.20 -27.18
N HIS A 5 18.89 -33.86 -26.46
CA HIS A 5 19.42 -33.35 -25.18
C HIS A 5 20.29 -32.12 -25.39
N LEU A 6 21.07 -32.07 -26.47
CA LEU A 6 21.87 -30.90 -26.83
C LEU A 6 20.98 -29.68 -27.14
N LEU A 7 19.89 -29.87 -27.88
CA LEU A 7 18.92 -28.81 -28.15
C LEU A 7 18.22 -28.31 -26.87
N ILE A 8 17.86 -29.22 -25.97
CA ILE A 8 17.25 -28.86 -24.68
C ILE A 8 18.24 -28.07 -23.81
N LEU A 9 19.50 -28.49 -23.75
CA LEU A 9 20.56 -27.78 -23.02
C LEU A 9 20.83 -26.39 -23.60
N LEU A 10 20.83 -26.26 -24.94
CA LEU A 10 20.98 -24.98 -25.63
C LEU A 10 19.79 -24.05 -25.32
N LEU A 11 18.56 -24.57 -25.36
CA LEU A 11 17.35 -23.82 -25.02
C LEU A 11 17.37 -23.34 -23.56
N LEU A 12 17.75 -24.21 -22.62
CA LEU A 12 17.91 -23.86 -21.20
C LEU A 12 18.97 -22.78 -21.00
N TYR A 13 20.10 -22.89 -21.69
CA TYR A 13 21.17 -21.90 -21.65
C TYR A 13 20.69 -20.54 -22.16
N VAL A 14 19.98 -20.52 -23.30
CA VAL A 14 19.42 -19.30 -23.87
C VAL A 14 18.42 -18.65 -22.92
N THR A 15 17.51 -19.41 -22.30
CA THR A 15 16.54 -18.84 -21.35
C THR A 15 17.18 -18.28 -20.09
N LEU A 16 18.30 -18.84 -19.63
CA LEU A 16 19.05 -18.31 -18.49
C LEU A 16 19.74 -16.97 -18.79
N GLN A 17 20.07 -16.70 -20.05
CA GLN A 17 20.71 -15.43 -20.45
C GLN A 17 19.70 -14.27 -20.54
N PHE A 18 18.40 -14.57 -20.65
CA PHE A 18 17.32 -13.57 -20.75
C PHE A 18 16.57 -13.33 -19.43
N SER A 19 16.90 -14.05 -18.36
CA SER A 19 16.35 -13.75 -17.04
C SER A 19 17.08 -12.55 -16.43
N SER A 20 16.46 -11.37 -16.43
CA SER A 20 16.82 -10.30 -15.51
C SER A 20 16.04 -10.46 -14.21
N SER A 21 16.73 -10.51 -13.07
CA SER A 21 16.12 -10.17 -11.79
C SER A 21 16.53 -8.75 -11.48
N SER A 22 15.57 -7.83 -11.42
CA SER A 22 15.82 -6.54 -10.78
C SER A 22 15.46 -6.73 -9.31
N PRO A 23 16.41 -6.72 -8.36
CA PRO A 23 16.09 -6.27 -7.02
C PRO A 23 15.65 -4.82 -7.23
N SER A 24 14.41 -4.50 -6.93
CA SER A 24 13.90 -3.14 -6.99
C SER A 24 14.65 -2.32 -5.95
N ASP A 25 15.80 -1.76 -6.31
CA ASP A 25 16.49 -0.73 -5.52
C ASP A 25 15.68 0.56 -5.68
N HIS A 26 14.48 0.60 -5.07
CA HIS A 26 13.58 1.76 -5.13
C HIS A 26 14.13 2.89 -4.23
N PHE A 27 15.23 3.50 -4.68
CA PHE A 27 15.68 4.76 -4.11
C PHE A 27 14.84 5.89 -4.70
N TYR A 28 14.01 6.49 -3.85
CA TYR A 28 13.21 7.64 -4.24
C TYR A 28 14.07 8.86 -4.52
N ASN A 29 13.77 9.54 -5.62
CA ASN A 29 14.30 10.86 -5.90
C ASN A 29 13.55 11.91 -5.07
N VAL A 30 14.20 13.04 -4.77
CA VAL A 30 13.53 14.17 -4.11
C VAL A 30 12.37 14.64 -4.99
N GLY A 31 11.17 14.72 -4.42
CA GLY A 31 9.93 15.09 -5.10
C GLY A 31 9.21 13.95 -5.83
N GLU A 32 9.75 12.73 -5.79
CA GLU A 32 9.09 11.55 -6.36
C GLU A 32 7.85 11.17 -5.56
N LEU A 33 6.78 10.76 -6.25
CA LEU A 33 5.54 10.30 -5.63
C LEU A 33 5.78 8.93 -4.97
N VAL A 34 5.63 8.87 -3.66
CA VAL A 34 5.66 7.62 -2.89
C VAL A 34 4.24 7.07 -2.83
N GLN A 35 4.08 5.80 -3.21
CA GLN A 35 2.80 5.13 -3.16
C GLN A 35 2.38 4.90 -1.70
N LEU A 36 1.26 5.51 -1.31
CA LEU A 36 0.64 5.33 0.00
C LEU A 36 -0.59 4.43 -0.15
N PHE A 37 -0.62 3.34 0.62
CA PHE A 37 -1.79 2.48 0.73
C PHE A 37 -2.46 2.65 2.09
N VAL A 38 -3.80 2.68 2.09
CA VAL A 38 -4.61 2.79 3.31
C VAL A 38 -5.40 1.52 3.53
N ASN A 39 -5.43 1.04 4.76
CA ASN A 39 -6.28 -0.09 5.13
C ASN A 39 -7.70 0.41 5.44
N LYS A 40 -8.66 0.06 4.58
CA LYS A 40 -10.05 0.51 4.76
C LYS A 40 -10.84 -0.50 5.62
N VAL A 41 -10.98 -0.18 6.90
CA VAL A 41 -11.95 -0.84 7.77
C VAL A 41 -13.37 -0.47 7.35
N GLY A 42 -14.08 -1.40 6.71
CA GLY A 42 -15.45 -1.20 6.23
C GLY A 42 -16.28 -2.48 6.30
N PRO A 43 -17.60 -2.39 6.55
CA PRO A 43 -18.50 -3.54 6.68
C PRO A 43 -18.90 -4.17 5.33
N PHE A 44 -18.20 -3.83 4.24
CA PHE A 44 -18.61 -4.19 2.88
C PHE A 44 -17.68 -5.27 2.32
N ASN A 45 -18.23 -6.45 2.03
CA ASN A 45 -17.50 -7.48 1.30
C ASN A 45 -17.23 -6.99 -0.13
N ASN A 46 -15.96 -6.90 -0.48
CA ASN A 46 -15.53 -6.77 -1.87
C ASN A 46 -15.41 -8.19 -2.45
N PRO A 47 -16.14 -8.55 -3.52
CA PRO A 47 -16.11 -9.92 -4.07
C PRO A 47 -14.77 -10.29 -4.75
N ILE A 48 -13.85 -9.34 -4.87
CA ILE A 48 -12.51 -9.50 -5.44
C ILE A 48 -11.49 -9.19 -4.32
N GLU A 49 -11.26 -10.16 -3.44
CA GLU A 49 -10.21 -10.13 -2.41
C GLU A 49 -9.40 -11.42 -2.55
N PHE A 50 -8.07 -11.31 -2.50
CA PHE A 50 -7.20 -12.49 -2.51
C PHE A 50 -7.25 -13.18 -1.15
N LEU A 51 -7.02 -14.50 -1.11
CA LEU A 51 -7.09 -15.30 0.13
C LEU A 51 -6.19 -14.73 1.24
N GLY A 52 -5.00 -14.24 0.88
CA GLY A 52 -4.07 -13.62 1.83
C GLY A 52 -4.63 -12.34 2.47
N GLU A 53 -5.27 -11.48 1.68
CA GLU A 53 -5.90 -10.23 2.16
C GLU A 53 -7.05 -10.54 3.13
N VAL A 54 -7.87 -11.54 2.80
CA VAL A 54 -9.00 -11.97 3.63
C VAL A 54 -8.51 -12.51 4.98
N LEU A 55 -7.46 -13.34 4.99
CA LEU A 55 -6.91 -13.90 6.22
C LEU A 55 -6.22 -12.85 7.09
N ASN A 56 -5.55 -11.88 6.49
CA ASN A 56 -4.93 -10.78 7.21
C ASN A 56 -5.95 -9.73 7.68
N GLY A 57 -7.12 -9.68 7.04
CA GLY A 57 -8.14 -8.67 7.25
C GLY A 57 -7.80 -7.32 6.62
N ASP A 58 -6.84 -7.28 5.71
CA ASP A 58 -6.35 -6.05 5.09
C ASP A 58 -7.10 -5.74 3.80
N ARG A 59 -7.60 -4.51 3.71
CA ARG A 59 -8.28 -3.98 2.53
C ARG A 59 -7.54 -2.75 2.04
N LEU A 60 -6.39 -2.99 1.42
CA LEU A 60 -5.53 -1.94 0.91
C LEU A 60 -6.19 -1.23 -0.28
N ARG A 61 -6.12 0.09 -0.26
CA ARG A 61 -6.52 0.99 -1.35
C ARG A 61 -5.49 2.10 -1.48
N ASN A 62 -5.29 2.58 -2.70
CA ASN A 62 -4.46 3.76 -2.92
C ASN A 62 -5.05 4.94 -2.13
N ALA A 63 -4.20 5.63 -1.39
CA ALA A 63 -4.57 6.88 -0.77
C ALA A 63 -4.94 7.91 -1.85
N LEU A 64 -5.85 8.80 -1.51
CA LEU A 64 -6.20 9.95 -2.36
C LEU A 64 -5.20 11.11 -2.22
N TYR A 65 -4.16 10.93 -1.40
CA TYR A 65 -3.15 11.95 -1.11
C TYR A 65 -1.85 11.63 -1.83
N GLU A 66 -1.26 12.66 -2.44
CA GLU A 66 0.04 12.58 -3.09
C GLU A 66 1.15 12.88 -2.09
N PHE A 67 1.85 11.85 -1.62
CA PHE A 67 3.01 12.00 -0.75
C PHE A 67 4.28 12.06 -1.60
N LYS A 68 5.06 13.14 -1.47
CA LYS A 68 6.31 13.33 -2.21
C LYS A 68 7.52 13.14 -1.31
N PHE A 69 8.51 12.40 -1.80
CA PHE A 69 9.71 12.08 -1.02
C PHE A 69 10.57 13.32 -0.74
N ARG A 70 10.95 13.52 0.53
CA ARG A 70 11.78 14.65 1.01
C ARG A 70 11.23 16.03 0.65
N GLU A 71 9.91 16.14 0.53
CA GLU A 71 9.22 17.43 0.49
C GLU A 71 8.49 17.67 1.81
N ASP A 72 8.96 18.66 2.58
CA ASP A 72 8.34 19.00 3.86
C ASP A 72 7.03 19.79 3.64
N LYS A 73 5.96 19.31 4.25
CA LYS A 73 4.65 19.99 4.29
C LYS A 73 4.26 20.22 5.75
N ILE A 74 4.21 21.49 6.15
CA ILE A 74 3.84 21.88 7.52
C ILE A 74 2.39 22.36 7.50
N ASP A 75 1.53 21.67 8.26
CA ASP A 75 0.13 22.03 8.50
C ASP A 75 -0.67 22.37 7.23
N GLU A 76 -0.51 21.54 6.19
CA GLU A 76 -1.23 21.70 4.93
C GLU A 76 -2.65 21.16 5.05
N THR A 77 -3.64 22.00 4.79
CA THR A 77 -5.05 21.56 4.77
C THR A 77 -5.31 20.72 3.52
N LEU A 78 -5.50 19.41 3.70
CA LEU A 78 -5.77 18.46 2.60
C LEU A 78 -7.08 18.74 1.89
N CYS A 79 -8.17 18.87 2.66
CA CYS A 79 -9.47 19.20 2.11
C CYS A 79 -10.33 19.97 3.12
N PRO A 80 -11.00 21.05 2.69
CA PRO A 80 -12.01 21.67 3.52
C PRO A 80 -13.24 20.75 3.58
N LYS A 81 -13.57 20.25 4.76
CA LYS A 81 -14.79 19.48 5.01
C LYS A 81 -15.57 20.05 6.19
N LYS A 82 -16.86 20.30 5.99
CA LYS A 82 -17.79 20.58 7.08
C LYS A 82 -18.41 19.25 7.53
N LEU A 83 -18.20 18.89 8.79
CA LEU A 83 -18.73 17.65 9.35
C LEU A 83 -20.20 17.82 9.74
N THR A 84 -21.01 16.79 9.50
CA THR A 84 -22.37 16.71 10.04
C THR A 84 -22.35 16.27 11.50
N VAL A 85 -23.47 16.48 12.22
CA VAL A 85 -23.61 16.05 13.62
C VAL A 85 -23.39 14.55 13.78
N ASP A 86 -23.86 13.76 12.81
CA ASP A 86 -23.72 12.30 12.81
C ASP A 86 -22.26 11.87 12.62
N GLU A 87 -21.53 12.52 11.71
CA GLU A 87 -20.10 12.28 11.48
C GLU A 87 -19.26 12.63 12.72
N ILE A 88 -19.58 13.73 13.40
CA ILE A 88 -18.93 14.10 14.66
C ILE A 88 -19.15 13.01 15.71
N GLY A 89 -20.40 12.51 15.84
CA GLY A 89 -20.71 11.40 16.73
C GLY A 89 -19.93 10.12 16.39
N PHE A 90 -19.73 9.84 15.11
CA PHE A 90 -18.90 8.74 14.63
C PHE A 90 -17.43 8.91 15.05
N PHE A 91 -16.83 10.07 14.81
CA PHE A 91 -15.44 10.33 15.17
C PHE A 91 -15.20 10.27 16.68
N LYS A 92 -16.11 10.81 17.49
CA LYS A 92 -16.02 10.70 18.96
C LYS A 92 -15.99 9.25 19.41
N ARG A 93 -16.89 8.41 18.90
CA ARG A 93 -16.89 6.97 19.19
C ARG A 93 -15.61 6.28 18.74
N ALA A 94 -15.04 6.68 17.61
CA ALA A 94 -13.79 6.12 17.12
C ALA A 94 -12.61 6.46 18.06
N ILE A 95 -12.56 7.70 18.56
CA ILE A 95 -11.57 8.14 19.56
C ILE A 95 -11.75 7.37 20.88
N ASP A 96 -12.98 7.30 21.39
CA ASP A 96 -13.29 6.62 22.67
C ASP A 96 -12.98 5.12 22.63
N ARG A 97 -13.08 4.49 21.46
CA ARG A 97 -12.79 3.07 21.24
C ARG A 97 -11.35 2.79 20.82
N GLU A 98 -10.47 3.80 20.87
CA GLU A 98 -9.07 3.70 20.46
C GLU A 98 -8.92 3.10 19.05
N SER A 99 -9.80 3.51 18.14
CA SER A 99 -9.70 3.10 16.75
C SER A 99 -8.42 3.69 16.14
N TYR A 100 -7.71 2.86 15.38
CA TYR A 100 -6.47 3.25 14.72
C TYR A 100 -6.64 3.21 13.20
N PHE A 101 -5.84 4.02 12.52
CA PHE A 101 -5.64 3.92 11.08
C PHE A 101 -4.32 3.20 10.82
N GLN A 102 -4.22 2.56 9.65
CA GLN A 102 -3.01 1.89 9.20
C GLN A 102 -2.75 2.26 7.75
N PHE A 103 -1.50 2.62 7.48
CA PHE A 103 -0.98 2.98 6.18
C PHE A 103 0.26 2.14 5.87
N TYR A 104 0.52 1.95 4.59
CA TYR A 104 1.77 1.33 4.12
C TYR A 104 2.46 2.32 3.19
N LEU A 105 3.74 2.58 3.48
CA LEU A 105 4.66 3.36 2.66
C LEU A 105 5.79 2.42 2.25
N ASP A 106 5.87 2.06 0.97
CA ASP A 106 6.87 1.11 0.48
C ASP A 106 6.98 -0.16 1.34
N ASP A 107 5.82 -0.81 1.57
CA ASP A 107 5.64 -1.99 2.43
C ASP A 107 5.94 -1.80 3.93
N LEU A 108 6.39 -0.62 4.38
CA LEU A 108 6.57 -0.32 5.79
C LEU A 108 5.21 0.09 6.41
N PRO A 109 4.69 -0.66 7.40
CA PRO A 109 3.44 -0.30 8.06
C PRO A 109 3.64 0.87 9.02
N PHE A 110 2.78 1.86 8.89
CA PHE A 110 2.58 2.95 9.82
C PHE A 110 1.18 2.89 10.39
N TRP A 111 1.02 3.18 11.67
CA TRP A 111 -0.27 3.17 12.34
C TRP A 111 -0.33 4.25 13.41
N GLY A 112 -1.54 4.72 13.69
CA GLY A 112 -1.78 5.76 14.68
C GLY A 112 -3.24 5.78 15.13
N PHE A 113 -3.47 6.27 16.34
CA PHE A 113 -4.82 6.37 16.89
C PHE A 113 -5.54 7.60 16.35
N ILE A 114 -6.83 7.46 16.06
CA ILE A 114 -7.66 8.59 15.65
C ILE A 114 -7.75 9.58 16.82
N GLY A 115 -7.40 10.85 16.55
CA GLY A 115 -7.53 11.95 17.51
C GLY A 115 -6.40 12.07 18.54
N LYS A 116 -5.34 11.25 18.45
CA LYS A 116 -4.10 11.40 19.23
C LYS A 116 -2.98 11.83 18.27
N LEU A 117 -2.25 12.90 18.62
CA LEU A 117 -1.04 13.36 17.92
C LEU A 117 0.20 12.83 18.64
#